data_AF-A0ABD6EVP2-F1
#
_entry.id   AF-A0ABD6EVP2-F1
#
_cell.length_a   1.000
_cell.length_b   1.000
_cell.length_c   1.000
_cell.angle_alpha   90.00
_cell.angle_beta   90.00
_cell.angle_gamma   90.00
#
_symmetry.space_group_name_H-M   'P 1'
#
loop_
_entity.id
_entity.type
_entity.pdbx_description
1 polymer ?
#
loop_
_entity_poly.entity_id
_entity_poly.type
_entity_poly.pdbx_seq_one_letter_code
_entity_poly.pdbx_strand_id
1 'polypeptide(L)'
;MITERGQPIDMIYIVQQQWSNRVKLFIDILNFVERFRRYSLNDLRRQQFVIIDQRPMYVDFDDVIRSSDSDTDKELARRTFKGIMKDIVMYGMPDVAVPLMDSLDEQHRNGTISLAEIRATILRMRELCGDSSP
;
A
#
# COMPACT_ATOMS: atom_id res chain seq x y z
N MET A 1 22.61 -18.49 -6.47
CA MET A 1 21.28 -18.47 -7.11
C MET A 1 20.89 -17.01 -7.23
N ILE A 2 20.94 -16.44 -8.44
CA ILE A 2 20.51 -15.05 -8.67
C ILE A 2 19.06 -15.17 -9.09
N THR A 3 18.17 -15.04 -8.10
CA THR A 3 16.74 -14.78 -8.33
C THR A 3 16.62 -13.49 -9.13
N GLU A 4 15.65 -13.44 -10.05
CA GLU A 4 15.36 -12.27 -10.88
C GLU A 4 15.43 -10.99 -10.04
N ARG A 5 16.38 -10.11 -10.37
CA ARG A 5 16.48 -8.80 -9.72
C ARG A 5 15.35 -7.95 -10.27
N GLY A 6 14.17 -8.07 -9.66
CA GLY A 6 13.04 -7.20 -9.93
C GLY A 6 13.44 -5.73 -9.76
N GLN A 7 12.73 -4.83 -10.44
CA GLN A 7 12.99 -3.40 -10.33
C GLN A 7 12.52 -2.88 -8.96
N PRO A 8 13.37 -2.25 -8.15
CA PRO A 8 12.94 -1.70 -6.87
C PRO A 8 11.84 -0.66 -7.04
N ILE A 9 10.84 -0.70 -6.16
CA ILE A 9 9.92 0.42 -6.01
C ILE A 9 10.67 1.44 -5.15
N ASP A 10 11.43 2.35 -5.77
CA ASP A 10 12.09 3.50 -5.13
C ASP A 10 11.34 4.82 -5.40
N MET A 11 11.77 5.93 -4.80
CA MET A 11 11.08 7.21 -4.99
C MET A 11 11.20 7.73 -6.44
N ILE A 12 12.30 7.43 -7.13
CA ILE A 12 12.50 7.85 -8.53
C ILE A 12 11.48 7.14 -9.42
N TYR A 13 11.30 5.83 -9.22
CA TYR A 13 10.27 5.06 -9.88
C TYR A 13 8.88 5.67 -9.62
N ILE A 14 8.54 5.95 -8.36
CA ILE A 14 7.22 6.51 -8.00
C ILE A 14 6.98 7.87 -8.66
N VAL A 15 7.90 8.83 -8.58
CA VAL A 15 7.66 10.18 -9.13
C VAL A 15 7.53 10.22 -10.66
N GLN A 16 8.05 9.20 -11.35
CA GLN A 16 7.92 9.05 -12.81
C GLN A 16 6.59 8.41 -13.24
N GLN A 17 5.81 7.85 -12.31
CA GLN A 17 4.52 7.25 -12.61
C GLN A 17 3.38 8.28 -12.58
N GLN A 18 2.44 8.13 -13.54
CA GLN A 18 1.15 8.81 -13.43
C GLN A 18 0.45 8.41 -12.13
N TRP A 19 -0.35 9.32 -11.57
CA TRP A 19 -1.02 9.07 -10.29
C TRP A 19 -1.95 7.84 -10.33
N SER A 20 -2.66 7.63 -11.44
CA SER A 20 -3.49 6.44 -11.68
C SER A 20 -2.71 5.12 -11.57
N ASN A 21 -1.51 5.06 -12.18
CA ASN A 21 -0.64 3.89 -12.07
C ASN A 21 -0.21 3.62 -10.63
N ARG A 22 -0.04 4.67 -9.82
CA ARG A 22 0.34 4.55 -8.40
C ARG A 22 -0.81 4.09 -7.53
N VAL A 23 -2.03 4.57 -7.82
CA VAL A 23 -3.26 4.04 -7.22
C VAL A 23 -3.39 2.55 -7.52
N LYS A 24 -3.20 2.13 -8.78
CA LYS A 24 -3.21 0.71 -9.18
C LYS A 24 -2.12 -0.10 -8.46
N LEU A 25 -0.89 0.40 -8.44
CA LEU A 25 0.23 -0.23 -7.74
C LEU A 25 -0.07 -0.44 -6.25
N PHE A 26 -0.64 0.58 -5.60
CA PHE A 26 -1.03 0.46 -4.20
C PHE A 26 -2.14 -0.58 -4.00
N ILE A 27 -3.12 -0.67 -4.89
CA ILE A 27 -4.15 -1.72 -4.85
C ILE A 27 -3.51 -3.11 -4.93
N ASP A 28 -2.55 -3.32 -5.83
CA ASP A 28 -1.86 -4.61 -5.97
C ASP A 28 -1.05 -4.97 -4.70
N ILE A 29 -0.39 -3.99 -4.10
CA ILE A 29 0.30 -4.15 -2.82
C ILE A 29 -0.68 -4.43 -1.68
N LEU A 30 -1.81 -3.74 -1.62
CA LEU A 30 -2.85 -3.96 -0.61
C LEU A 30 -3.44 -5.37 -0.71
N ASN A 31 -3.65 -5.88 -1.93
CA ASN A 31 -4.07 -7.26 -2.18
C ASN A 31 -3.04 -8.28 -1.66
N PHE A 32 -1.74 -7.97 -1.73
CA PHE A 32 -0.71 -8.78 -1.08
C PHE A 32 -0.85 -8.72 0.45
N VAL A 33 -0.87 -7.52 1.02
CA VAL A 33 -0.96 -7.30 2.47
C VAL A 33 -2.15 -8.05 3.09
N GLU A 34 -3.32 -7.98 2.47
CA GLU A 34 -4.52 -8.67 2.98
C GLU A 34 -4.42 -10.20 2.93
N ARG A 35 -3.72 -10.76 1.93
CA ARG A 35 -3.44 -12.21 1.89
C ARG A 35 -2.50 -12.61 3.03
N PHE A 36 -1.62 -11.70 3.44
CA PHE A 36 -0.65 -11.88 4.51
C PHE A 36 -1.17 -11.52 5.90
N ARG A 37 -2.45 -11.15 6.06
CA ARG A 37 -3.05 -10.74 7.35
C ARG A 37 -2.88 -11.70 8.54
N ARG A 38 -2.56 -12.98 8.29
CA ARG A 38 -2.26 -13.99 9.34
C ARG A 38 -0.81 -13.95 9.83
N TYR A 39 0.01 -13.10 9.23
CA TYR A 39 1.41 -12.93 9.52
C TYR A 39 1.66 -11.48 9.92
N SER A 40 2.53 -11.27 10.90
CA SER A 40 3.05 -9.95 11.19
C SER A 40 4.18 -9.66 10.22
N LEU A 41 3.97 -8.67 9.35
CA LEU A 41 5.02 -8.06 8.55
C LEU A 41 5.64 -6.94 9.40
N ASN A 42 6.76 -7.23 10.05
CA ASN A 42 7.48 -6.25 10.84
C ASN A 42 8.12 -5.19 9.92
N ASP A 43 7.94 -3.93 10.28
CA ASP A 43 8.47 -2.78 9.53
C ASP A 43 8.13 -2.78 8.02
N LEU A 44 6.83 -2.84 7.72
CA LEU A 44 6.32 -2.82 6.34
C LEU A 44 6.67 -1.50 5.63
N ARG A 45 7.51 -1.60 4.59
CA ARG A 45 8.05 -0.47 3.84
C ARG A 45 7.99 -0.73 2.34
N ARG A 46 7.80 0.33 1.56
CA ARG A 46 7.79 0.27 0.09
C ARG A 46 9.06 -0.35 -0.52
N GLN A 47 10.23 -0.16 0.10
CA GLN A 47 11.52 -0.69 -0.35
C GLN A 47 11.60 -2.23 -0.32
N GLN A 48 10.69 -2.88 0.42
CA GLN A 48 10.60 -4.35 0.50
C GLN A 48 9.82 -4.95 -0.68
N PHE A 49 9.39 -4.12 -1.62
CA PHE A 49 8.70 -4.53 -2.84
C PHE A 49 9.55 -4.24 -4.08
N VAL A 50 9.51 -5.17 -5.02
CA VAL A 50 10.09 -5.04 -6.36
C VAL A 50 9.02 -5.30 -7.42
N ILE A 51 9.20 -4.77 -8.61
CA ILE A 51 8.39 -5.08 -9.78
C ILE A 51 9.03 -6.26 -10.54
N ILE A 52 8.26 -7.34 -10.70
CA ILE A 52 8.58 -8.48 -11.57
C ILE A 52 7.36 -8.68 -12.47
N ASP A 53 7.55 -8.72 -13.78
CA ASP A 53 6.47 -8.85 -14.77
C ASP A 53 5.29 -7.89 -14.54
N GLN A 54 5.62 -6.61 -14.29
CA GLN A 54 4.65 -5.52 -14.04
C GLN A 54 3.78 -5.71 -12.80
N ARG A 55 4.17 -6.60 -11.87
CA ARG A 55 3.46 -6.84 -10.61
C ARG A 55 4.38 -6.59 -9.43
N PRO A 56 3.88 -5.97 -8.34
CA PRO A 56 4.64 -5.85 -7.11
C PRO A 56 4.77 -7.20 -6.42
N MET A 57 6.00 -7.54 -6.05
CA MET A 57 6.37 -8.74 -5.32
C MET A 57 7.11 -8.34 -4.05
N TYR A 58 6.71 -8.89 -2.91
CA TYR A 58 7.41 -8.70 -1.64
C TYR A 58 8.64 -9.60 -1.59
N VAL A 59 9.77 -9.08 -1.12
CA VAL A 59 11.05 -9.81 -1.12
C VAL A 59 11.69 -9.96 0.26
N ASP A 60 11.19 -9.25 1.27
CA ASP A 60 11.78 -9.21 2.61
C ASP A 60 11.05 -10.13 3.59
N PHE A 61 11.36 -11.43 3.58
CA PHE A 61 10.66 -12.43 4.41
C PHE A 61 11.35 -12.74 5.75
N ASP A 62 12.45 -12.08 6.07
CA ASP A 62 13.32 -12.47 7.18
C ASP A 62 12.67 -12.27 8.56
N ASP A 63 11.77 -11.30 8.70
CA ASP A 63 11.08 -10.95 9.95
C ASP A 63 9.58 -11.34 10.00
N VAL A 64 9.16 -12.27 9.12
CA VAL A 64 7.76 -12.68 9.03
C VAL A 64 7.41 -13.74 10.07
N ILE A 65 6.61 -13.36 11.07
CA ILE A 65 6.13 -14.26 12.13
C ILE A 65 4.63 -14.51 11.98
N ARG A 66 4.17 -15.72 12.30
CA ARG A 66 2.73 -16.00 12.39
C ARG A 66 2.17 -15.24 13.58
N SER A 67 1.16 -14.39 13.36
CA SER A 67 0.58 -13.63 14.46
C SER A 67 -0.41 -14.51 15.25
N SER A 68 -0.41 -14.33 16.58
CA SER A 68 -1.35 -14.98 17.51
C SER A 68 -2.47 -14.05 17.99
N ASP A 69 -2.42 -12.76 17.62
CA ASP A 69 -3.23 -11.71 18.24
C ASP A 69 -4.34 -11.15 17.34
N SER A 70 -5.45 -10.77 17.98
CA SER A 70 -6.63 -10.15 17.35
C SER A 70 -6.41 -8.71 16.87
N ASP A 71 -5.38 -8.00 17.36
CA ASP A 71 -5.07 -6.62 16.96
C ASP A 71 -4.19 -6.51 15.70
N THR A 72 -3.85 -7.65 15.07
CA THR A 72 -2.99 -7.71 13.88
C THR A 72 -3.53 -6.86 12.73
N ASP A 73 -4.86 -6.83 12.52
CA ASP A 73 -5.46 -6.08 11.40
C ASP A 73 -5.31 -4.56 11.56
N LYS A 74 -5.46 -4.03 12.78
CA LYS A 74 -5.28 -2.60 13.05
C LYS A 74 -3.82 -2.19 12.89
N GLU A 75 -2.91 -3.01 13.40
CA GLU A 75 -1.48 -2.74 13.28
C GLU A 75 -1.03 -2.82 11.81
N LEU A 76 -1.50 -3.83 11.07
CA LEU A 76 -1.24 -3.96 9.64
C LEU A 76 -1.81 -2.79 8.85
N ALA A 77 -3.01 -2.29 9.21
CA ALA A 77 -3.59 -1.09 8.61
C ALA A 77 -2.71 0.15 8.85
N ARG A 78 -2.28 0.39 10.09
CA ARG A 78 -1.40 1.52 10.44
C ARG A 78 -0.09 1.46 9.66
N ARG A 79 0.55 0.28 9.59
CA ARG A 79 1.79 0.07 8.84
C ARG A 79 1.59 0.28 7.34
N THR A 80 0.49 -0.24 6.78
CA THR A 80 0.17 -0.08 5.36
C THR A 80 -0.05 1.39 5.00
N PHE A 81 -0.79 2.12 5.83
CA PHE A 81 -1.00 3.55 5.64
C PHE A 81 0.33 4.31 5.70
N LYS A 82 1.08 4.16 6.79
CA LYS A 82 2.31 4.93 7.05
C LYS A 82 3.46 4.56 6.11
N GLY A 83 3.72 3.27 5.92
CA GLY A 83 4.92 2.77 5.24
C GLY A 83 4.76 2.55 3.74
N ILE A 84 3.53 2.59 3.23
CA ILE A 84 3.25 2.36 1.80
C ILE A 84 2.36 3.45 1.22
N MET A 85 1.17 3.68 1.79
CA MET A 85 0.17 4.56 1.17
C MET A 85 0.67 5.99 1.04
N LYS A 86 1.25 6.55 2.11
CA LYS A 86 1.78 7.93 2.09
C LYS A 86 2.86 8.10 1.02
N ASP A 87 3.73 7.11 0.87
CA ASP A 87 4.83 7.15 -0.10
C ASP A 87 4.34 7.01 -1.56
N ILE A 88 3.43 6.07 -1.82
CA ILE A 88 3.03 5.73 -3.19
C ILE A 88 1.98 6.72 -3.70
N VAL A 89 0.98 7.04 -2.88
CA VAL A 89 -0.26 7.68 -3.34
C VAL A 89 -0.24 9.20 -3.19
N MET A 90 0.40 9.76 -2.17
CA MET A 90 0.27 11.20 -1.87
C MET A 90 0.99 12.12 -2.85
N TYR A 91 2.14 11.70 -3.39
CA TYR A 91 2.95 12.58 -4.25
C TYR A 91 2.17 12.98 -5.50
N GLY A 92 2.08 14.25 -5.88
CA GLY A 92 1.35 14.66 -7.09
C GLY A 92 -0.09 14.15 -7.18
N MET A 93 -0.74 13.91 -6.03
CA MET A 93 -2.15 13.55 -5.92
C MET A 93 -3.02 14.74 -6.37
N PRO A 94 -4.09 14.52 -7.14
CA PRO A 94 -4.97 15.60 -7.57
C PRO A 94 -5.77 16.14 -6.38
N ASP A 95 -6.09 17.44 -6.41
CA ASP A 95 -6.79 18.14 -5.32
C ASP A 95 -8.11 17.48 -4.92
N VAL A 96 -8.83 16.89 -5.89
CA VAL A 96 -10.08 16.16 -5.67
C VAL A 96 -9.93 14.93 -4.76
N ALA A 97 -8.73 14.36 -4.64
CA ALA A 97 -8.44 13.20 -3.80
C ALA A 97 -7.90 13.58 -2.41
N VAL A 98 -7.54 14.86 -2.18
CA VAL A 98 -7.03 15.35 -0.89
C VAL A 98 -7.99 15.07 0.28
N PRO A 99 -9.30 15.35 0.18
CA PRO A 99 -10.23 15.10 1.29
C PRO A 99 -10.33 13.63 1.70
N LEU A 100 -10.14 12.72 0.74
CA LEU A 100 -10.13 11.28 1.01
C LEU A 100 -8.89 10.88 1.83
N MET A 101 -7.73 11.45 1.50
CA MET A 101 -6.49 11.22 2.24
C MET A 101 -6.54 11.84 3.63
N ASP A 102 -7.09 13.06 3.77
CA ASP A 102 -7.20 13.74 5.06
C ASP A 102 -8.09 12.96 6.03
N SER A 103 -9.21 12.43 5.55
CA SER A 103 -10.08 11.56 6.35
C SER A 103 -9.34 10.31 6.84
N LEU A 104 -8.54 9.69 5.98
CA LEU A 104 -7.78 8.49 6.33
C LEU A 104 -6.61 8.80 7.30
N ASP A 105 -5.94 9.95 7.14
CA ASP A 105 -4.91 10.42 8.07
C ASP A 105 -5.48 10.76 9.46
N GLU A 106 -6.70 11.32 9.52
CA GLU A 106 -7.43 11.52 10.77
C GLU A 106 -7.77 10.19 11.45
N GLN A 107 -8.29 9.20 10.71
CA GLN A 107 -8.53 7.85 11.26
C GLN A 107 -7.24 7.20 11.76
N HIS A 108 -6.13 7.38 11.04
CA HIS A 108 -4.81 6.89 11.48
C HIS A 108 -4.39 7.56 12.79
N ARG A 109 -4.50 8.89 12.90
CA ARG A 109 -4.17 9.65 14.13
C ARG A 109 -5.04 9.25 15.31
N ASN A 110 -6.32 9.00 15.08
CA ASN A 110 -7.28 8.58 16.09
C ASN A 110 -7.20 7.08 16.42
N GLY A 111 -6.34 6.33 15.72
CA GLY A 111 -6.13 4.90 15.93
C GLY A 111 -7.29 4.01 15.47
N THR A 112 -8.23 4.54 14.68
CA THR A 112 -9.44 3.86 14.19
C THR A 112 -9.29 3.30 12.77
N ILE A 113 -8.16 3.55 12.11
CA ILE A 113 -7.90 3.06 10.75
C ILE A 113 -7.97 1.53 10.65
N SER A 114 -8.49 1.04 9.52
CA SER A 114 -8.57 -0.39 9.18
C SER A 114 -8.17 -0.63 7.73
N LEU A 115 -7.83 -1.88 7.39
CA LEU A 115 -7.56 -2.26 5.99
C LEU A 115 -8.79 -2.06 5.10
N ALA A 116 -10.00 -2.25 5.65
CA ALA A 116 -11.25 -2.01 4.93
C ALA A 116 -11.44 -0.53 4.57
N GLU A 117 -11.11 0.39 5.48
CA GLU A 117 -11.17 1.83 5.22
C GLU A 117 -10.12 2.27 4.19
N ILE A 118 -8.89 1.75 4.31
CA ILE A 118 -7.83 1.95 3.30
C ILE A 118 -8.30 1.47 1.93
N ARG A 119 -8.89 0.27 1.85
CA ARG A 119 -9.43 -0.32 0.62
C ARG A 119 -10.56 0.54 0.04
N ALA A 120 -11.54 0.92 0.83
CA ALA A 120 -12.66 1.74 0.37
C ALA A 120 -12.15 3.10 -0.17
N THR A 121 -11.17 3.69 0.51
CA THR A 121 -10.58 4.97 0.14
C THR A 121 -9.82 4.86 -1.19
N ILE A 122 -8.95 3.86 -1.35
CA ILE A 122 -8.21 3.71 -2.60
C ILE A 122 -9.11 3.36 -3.79
N LEU A 123 -10.20 2.61 -3.57
CA LEU A 123 -11.16 2.32 -4.64
C LEU A 123 -11.90 3.59 -5.10
N ARG A 124 -12.26 4.49 -4.18
CA ARG A 124 -12.78 5.82 -4.54
C ARG A 124 -11.73 6.64 -5.31
N MET A 125 -10.47 6.59 -4.90
CA MET A 125 -9.38 7.26 -5.63
C MET A 125 -9.19 6.69 -7.05
N ARG A 126 -9.39 5.38 -7.23
CA ARG A 126 -9.38 4.74 -8.56
C ARG A 126 -10.52 5.27 -9.44
N GLU A 127 -11.72 5.45 -8.90
CA GLU A 127 -12.85 6.04 -9.63
C GLU A 127 -12.54 7.47 -10.11
N LEU A 128 -11.83 8.27 -9.29
CA LEU A 128 -11.35 9.60 -9.68
C LEU A 128 -10.33 9.58 -10.83
N CYS A 129 -9.66 8.46 -11.07
CA CYS A 129 -8.75 8.28 -12.20
C CYS A 129 -9.49 8.05 -13.53
N GLY A 130 -10.82 7.89 -13.52
CA GLY A 130 -11.60 7.52 -14.70
C GLY A 130 -11.42 6.06 -15.13
N ASP A 131 -10.81 5.23 -14.28
CA ASP A 131 -10.46 3.85 -14.58
C ASP A 131 -11.43 2.89 -13.88
N SER A 132 -12.51 2.53 -14.58
CA SER A 132 -13.59 1.65 -14.08
C SER A 132 -13.29 0.16 -14.25
N SER A 133 -12.06 -0.22 -14.62
CA SER A 133 -11.73 -1.62 -14.90
C SER A 133 -11.74 -2.46 -13.61
N PRO A 134 -12.38 -3.65 -13.62
CA PRO A 134 -12.57 -4.50 -12.45
C PRO A 134 -11.27 -4.90 -11.77
#